data_AF-A0AAD9GQ99-F1
#
_entry.id   AF-A0AAD9GQ99-F1
#
_cell.length_a   1.000
_cell.length_b   1.000
_cell.length_c   1.000
_cell.angle_alpha   90.00
_cell.angle_beta   90.00
_cell.angle_gamma   90.00
#
_symmetry.space_group_name_H-M   'P 1'
#
loop_
_entity.id
_entity.type
_entity.pdbx_description
1 polymer ?
#
loop_
_entity_poly.entity_id
_entity_poly.type
_entity_poly.pdbx_seq_one_letter_code
_entity_poly.pdbx_strand_id
1 'polypeptide(L)'
;MYAWYFPKGSQYQTNFDTGHCHYWLYAIVWTGSPNPENSTVLGVSMSASFGHGKEAPPKSKYIVGSATVKFDFYTSVWAGKQSIQLTTKEGETQDLHHMGAAYG
;
A
#
# COMPACT_ATOMS: atom_id res chain seq x y z
N MET A 1 7.53 6.46 -1.35
CA MET A 1 6.12 6.22 -0.99
C MET A 1 5.35 6.00 -2.26
N TYR A 2 4.46 5.02 -2.28
CA TYR A 2 3.54 4.71 -3.37
C TYR A 2 2.13 5.01 -2.89
N ALA A 3 1.32 5.63 -3.74
CA ALA A 3 -0.05 5.98 -3.42
C ALA A 3 -0.96 5.64 -4.59
N TRP A 4 -2.16 5.16 -4.28
CA TRP A 4 -3.17 4.79 -5.24
C TRP A 4 -4.44 5.58 -4.96
N TYR A 5 -5.00 6.12 -6.04
CA TYR A 5 -6.26 6.83 -6.02
C TYR A 5 -7.39 5.92 -6.49
N PHE A 6 -8.48 5.93 -5.73
CA PHE A 6 -9.72 5.26 -6.08
C PHE A 6 -10.82 6.33 -6.16
N PRO A 7 -11.60 6.40 -7.26
CA PRO A 7 -12.70 7.35 -7.38
C PRO A 7 -13.73 7.24 -6.25
N LYS A 8 -13.90 6.02 -5.71
CA LYS A 8 -14.81 5.72 -4.61
C LYS A 8 -14.12 4.83 -3.58
N GLY A 9 -14.31 5.15 -2.30
CA GLY A 9 -13.86 4.38 -1.15
C GLY A 9 -15.04 3.70 -0.46
N SER A 10 -14.92 2.43 -0.09
CA SER A 10 -15.92 1.77 0.74
C SER A 10 -15.75 2.15 2.21
N GLN A 11 -16.84 2.57 2.87
CA GLN A 11 -16.90 2.73 4.32
C GLN A 11 -18.28 2.31 4.82
N TYR A 12 -18.44 1.03 5.15
CA TYR A 12 -19.67 0.54 5.76
C TYR A 12 -19.79 1.14 7.17
N GLN A 13 -20.63 2.16 7.31
CA GLN A 13 -21.22 2.50 8.59
C GLN A 13 -22.51 1.70 8.75
N THR A 14 -23.11 1.76 9.94
CA THR A 14 -24.28 0.97 10.38
C THR A 14 -25.49 0.96 9.43
N ASN A 15 -25.51 1.83 8.40
CA ASN A 15 -26.61 2.03 7.48
C ASN A 15 -26.31 1.61 6.02
N PHE A 16 -25.36 0.70 5.79
CA PHE A 16 -25.11 -0.07 4.54
C PHE A 16 -24.99 0.66 3.17
N ASP A 17 -25.20 1.98 3.09
CA ASP A 17 -25.18 2.80 1.86
C ASP A 17 -24.11 3.91 1.90
N THR A 18 -23.15 3.82 2.81
CA THR A 18 -22.14 4.86 2.99
C THR A 18 -20.83 4.51 2.28
N GLY A 19 -20.31 5.48 1.55
CA GLY A 19 -18.99 5.45 0.93
C GLY A 19 -18.49 6.88 0.77
N HIS A 20 -17.23 7.03 0.39
CA HIS A 20 -16.63 8.35 0.19
C HIS A 20 -16.19 8.54 -1.25
N CYS A 21 -16.48 9.72 -1.81
CA CYS A 21 -15.86 10.13 -3.06
C CYS A 21 -14.40 10.48 -2.76
N HIS A 22 -13.51 10.08 -3.67
CA HIS A 22 -12.05 10.25 -3.55
C HIS A 22 -11.46 9.47 -2.37
N TYR A 23 -10.78 8.37 -2.68
CA TYR A 23 -10.13 7.55 -1.68
C TYR A 23 -8.67 7.31 -2.03
N TRP A 24 -7.81 7.47 -1.04
CA TRP A 24 -6.37 7.33 -1.19
C TRP A 24 -5.87 6.26 -0.25
N LEU A 25 -5.08 5.33 -0.81
CA LEU A 25 -4.34 4.35 -0.04
C LEU A 25 -2.86 4.49 -0.38
N TYR A 26 -2.00 4.12 0.56
CA TYR A 26 -0.57 4.24 0.36
C TYR A 26 0.21 3.09 0.97
N ALA A 27 1.41 2.91 0.43
CA ALA A 27 2.46 2.09 1.01
C ALA A 27 3.80 2.84 0.98
N ILE A 28 4.55 2.72 2.06
CA ILE A 28 5.91 3.22 2.20
C ILE A 28 6.82 2.01 2.27
N VAL A 29 7.72 1.89 1.29
CA VAL A 29 8.78 0.90 1.29
C VAL A 29 10.03 1.60 1.83
N TRP A 30 10.57 1.06 2.92
CA TRP A 30 11.80 1.52 3.54
C TRP A 30 12.94 0.68 2.98
N THR A 31 13.93 1.34 2.37
CA THR A 31 15.03 0.69 1.68
C THR A 31 16.36 1.02 2.33
N GLY A 32 17.33 0.10 2.24
CA GLY A 32 18.67 0.33 2.82
C GLY A 32 19.53 1.31 2.04
N SER A 33 19.19 1.55 0.78
CA SER A 33 19.90 2.44 -0.14
C SER A 33 18.91 3.19 -1.04
N PRO A 34 19.21 4.44 -1.45
CA PRO A 34 18.46 5.13 -2.49
C PRO A 34 18.72 4.56 -3.90
N ASN A 35 19.79 3.79 -4.11
CA ASN A 35 20.10 3.19 -5.41
C ASN A 35 19.29 1.89 -5.60
N PRO A 36 18.36 1.81 -6.57
CA PRO A 36 17.49 0.64 -6.74
C PRO A 36 18.24 -0.63 -7.14
N GLU A 37 19.37 -0.53 -7.84
CA GLU A 37 20.15 -1.68 -8.31
C GLU A 37 20.84 -2.45 -7.17
N ASN A 38 21.03 -1.81 -6.02
CA ASN A 38 21.68 -2.41 -4.87
C ASN A 38 20.97 -1.99 -3.57
N SER A 39 19.66 -2.18 -3.54
CA SER A 39 18.85 -1.91 -2.36
C SER A 39 18.09 -3.13 -1.90
N THR A 40 17.92 -3.23 -0.59
CA THR A 40 17.10 -4.25 0.06
C THR A 40 15.92 -3.58 0.76
N VAL A 41 14.78 -4.27 0.76
CA VAL A 41 13.62 -3.83 1.52
C VAL A 41 13.86 -4.12 3.01
N LEU A 42 13.97 -3.07 3.81
CA LEU A 42 14.15 -3.14 5.26
C LEU A 42 12.81 -3.20 6.01
N GLY A 43 11.77 -2.61 5.43
CA GLY A 43 10.47 -2.51 6.07
C GLY A 43 9.42 -1.97 5.14
N VAL A 44 8.16 -2.17 5.52
CA VAL A 44 7.01 -1.62 4.82
C VAL A 44 6.02 -1.05 5.84
N SER A 45 5.42 0.09 5.50
CA SER A 45 4.30 0.67 6.24
C SER A 45 3.16 0.96 5.26
N MET A 46 1.91 0.69 5.62
CA MET A 46 0.79 0.82 4.68
C MET A 46 -0.50 1.27 5.36
N SER A 47 -1.42 1.83 4.57
CA SER A 47 -2.78 2.11 5.02
C SER A 47 -3.47 0.81 5.43
N ALA A 48 -3.92 0.73 6.69
CA ALA A 48 -4.65 -0.42 7.19
C ALA A 48 -6.07 -0.03 7.61
N SER A 49 -6.89 -1.05 7.86
CA SER A 49 -8.28 -0.87 8.30
C SER A 49 -8.36 0.01 9.55
N PHE A 50 -7.38 -0.15 10.45
CA PHE A 50 -7.18 0.68 11.62
C PHE A 50 -5.72 1.13 11.66
N GLY A 51 -5.50 2.44 11.79
CA GLY A 51 -4.17 3.03 11.84
C GLY A 51 -3.31 2.65 10.63
N HIS A 52 -2.13 2.09 10.92
CA HIS A 52 -1.12 1.75 9.90
C HIS A 52 -0.60 0.33 10.10
N GLY A 53 -0.59 -0.44 9.00
CA GLY A 53 0.08 -1.74 8.95
C GLY A 53 1.58 -1.53 8.82
N LYS A 54 2.38 -2.36 9.51
CA LYS A 54 3.84 -2.30 9.44
C LYS A 54 4.45 -3.69 9.55
N GLU A 55 5.51 -3.95 8.78
CA GLU A 55 6.30 -5.18 8.86
C GLU A 55 7.78 -4.84 8.55
N ALA A 56 8.70 -5.26 9.42
CA ALA A 56 10.12 -4.97 9.30
C ALA A 56 10.99 -6.11 9.91
N PRO A 57 11.75 -6.87 9.10
CA PRO A 57 11.65 -6.95 7.63
C PRO A 57 10.37 -7.69 7.20
N PRO A 58 9.82 -7.40 6.00
CA PRO A 58 8.75 -8.20 5.43
C PRO A 58 9.21 -9.62 5.15
N LYS A 59 8.33 -10.61 5.34
CA LYS A 59 8.62 -12.00 4.94
C LYS A 59 8.89 -12.09 3.44
N SER A 60 9.88 -12.89 3.05
CA SER A 60 10.30 -13.08 1.64
C SER A 60 9.16 -13.50 0.71
N LYS A 61 8.17 -14.25 1.20
CA LYS A 61 6.98 -14.65 0.41
C LYS A 61 6.14 -13.48 -0.11
N TYR A 62 6.30 -12.29 0.45
CA TYR A 62 5.65 -11.05 0.04
C TYR A 62 6.52 -10.20 -0.89
N ILE A 63 7.74 -10.65 -1.20
CA ILE A 63 8.70 -9.94 -2.04
C ILE A 63 8.92 -10.77 -3.32
N VAL A 64 8.88 -10.10 -4.47
CA VAL A 64 9.29 -10.66 -5.76
C VAL A 64 10.71 -10.18 -6.06
N GLY A 65 11.63 -11.12 -6.28
CA GLY A 65 13.05 -10.84 -6.37
C GLY A 65 13.59 -10.28 -5.04
N SER A 66 14.27 -9.13 -5.09
CA SER A 66 14.84 -8.45 -3.92
C SER A 66 14.18 -7.11 -3.57
N ALA A 67 13.32 -6.57 -4.45
CA ALA A 67 12.91 -5.17 -4.40
C ALA A 67 11.40 -4.92 -4.49
N THR A 68 10.62 -5.85 -5.04
CA THR A 68 9.19 -5.60 -5.31
C THR A 68 8.32 -6.20 -4.23
N VAL A 69 7.57 -5.36 -3.50
CA VAL A 69 6.64 -5.80 -2.45
C VAL A 69 5.25 -6.02 -3.03
N LYS A 70 4.61 -7.15 -2.66
CA LYS A 70 3.26 -7.51 -3.10
C LYS A 70 2.21 -7.00 -2.12
N PHE A 71 1.26 -6.24 -2.65
CA PHE A 71 0.14 -5.66 -1.92
C PHE A 71 -1.20 -6.18 -2.44
N ASP A 72 -2.16 -6.32 -1.53
CA ASP A 72 -3.55 -6.64 -1.84
C ASP A 72 -4.46 -5.54 -1.30
N PHE A 73 -5.42 -5.14 -2.13
CA PHE A 73 -6.43 -4.15 -1.81
C PHE A 73 -7.72 -4.88 -1.45
N TYR A 74 -8.19 -4.70 -0.23
CA TYR A 74 -9.36 -5.41 0.25
C TYR A 74 -10.26 -4.49 1.07
N THR A 75 -11.53 -4.86 1.16
CA THR A 75 -12.47 -4.23 2.09
C THR A 75 -12.53 -5.08 3.35
N SER A 76 -12.15 -4.53 4.49
CA SER A 76 -12.32 -5.24 5.75
C SER A 76 -13.78 -5.32 6.10
N VAL A 77 -14.30 -6.55 6.22
CA VAL A 77 -15.71 -6.78 6.59
C VAL A 77 -16.00 -6.27 8.00
N TRP A 78 -15.02 -6.41 8.92
CA TRP A 78 -15.20 -5.97 10.30
C TRP A 78 -15.07 -4.45 10.47
N ALA A 79 -14.12 -3.82 9.76
CA ALA A 79 -13.93 -2.38 9.83
C ALA A 79 -14.82 -1.58 8.88
N GLY A 80 -15.45 -2.27 7.93
CA GLY A 80 -16.20 -1.67 6.84
C GLY A 80 -15.35 -0.90 5.81
N LYS A 81 -14.02 -0.93 5.91
CA LYS A 81 -13.12 0.03 5.24
C LYS A 81 -12.14 -0.62 4.26
N GLN A 82 -11.94 0.02 3.12
CA GLN A 82 -10.91 -0.36 2.14
C GLN A 82 -9.50 -0.12 2.69
N SER A 83 -8.61 -1.09 2.50
CA SER A 83 -7.28 -1.12 3.11
C SER A 83 -6.27 -1.86 2.23
N ILE A 84 -5.00 -1.73 2.58
CA ILE A 84 -3.89 -2.49 1.99
C ILE A 84 -3.38 -3.52 2.99
N GLN A 85 -3.00 -4.69 2.48
CA GLN A 85 -2.24 -5.70 3.22
C GLN A 85 -1.15 -6.32 2.36
N LEU A 86 -0.16 -6.98 2.98
CA LEU A 86 0.81 -7.80 2.27
C LEU A 86 0.14 -9.10 1.79
N THR A 87 0.56 -9.59 0.62
CA THR A 87 -0.04 -10.78 0.01
C THR A 87 1.00 -11.68 -0.63
N THR A 88 0.69 -12.98 -0.71
CA THR A 88 1.48 -13.93 -1.50
C THR A 88 1.03 -13.99 -2.95
N LYS A 89 -0.17 -13.50 -3.29
CA LYS A 89 -0.71 -13.52 -4.64
C LYS A 89 0.06 -12.56 -5.54
N GLU A 90 0.30 -12.97 -6.77
CA GLU A 90 0.81 -12.05 -7.80
C GLU A 90 -0.26 -11.03 -8.17
N GLY A 91 0.17 -9.82 -8.43
CA GLY A 91 -0.68 -8.71 -8.84
C GLY A 91 -0.08 -8.01 -10.04
N GLU A 92 -0.63 -6.84 -10.36
CA GLU A 92 -0.19 -6.02 -11.49
C GLU A 92 0.57 -4.78 -11.02
N THR A 93 1.45 -4.28 -11.88
CA THR A 93 2.07 -2.97 -11.72
C THR A 93 1.24 -1.89 -12.43
N GLN A 94 1.31 -0.66 -11.95
CA GLN A 94 0.70 0.50 -12.60
C GLN A 94 1.82 1.42 -13.10
N ASP A 95 1.53 2.20 -14.14
CA ASP A 95 2.46 3.24 -14.57
C ASP A 95 2.67 4.27 -13.45
N LEU A 96 3.93 4.59 -13.18
CA LEU A 96 4.32 5.38 -12.03
C LEU A 96 4.60 6.83 -12.44
N HIS A 97 3.78 7.75 -11.95
CA HIS A 97 4.05 9.17 -12.05
C HIS A 97 4.74 9.66 -10.76
N HIS A 98 6.01 10.04 -10.89
CA HIS A 98 6.79 10.55 -9.77
C HIS A 98 6.39 11.97 -9.40
N MET A 99 6.15 12.22 -8.11
CA MET A 99 6.20 13.57 -7.58
C MET A 99 7.67 13.96 -7.41
N GLY A 100 8.14 14.89 -8.24
CA GLY A 100 9.46 15.49 -8.08
C GLY A 100 9.52 16.34 -6.80
N ALA A 101 10.64 16.29 -6.09
CA ALA A 101 10.89 17.26 -5.03
C ALA A 101 11.13 18.63 -5.68
N ALA A 102 10.23 19.58 -5.43
CA ALA A 102 10.46 20.99 -5.75
C ALA A 102 11.55 21.50 -4.79
N TYR A 103 12.81 21.33 -5.17
CA TYR A 103 13.91 22.04 -4.52
C TYR A 103 13.92 23.46 -5.12
N GLY A 104 13.59 24.45 -4.28
CA GLY A 104 13.83 25.87 -4.54
C GLY A 104 15.12 26.34 -3.89
#